data_AF-D1PDE1-F1
#
_entry.id   AF-D1PDE1-F1
#
_cell.length_a   1.000
_cell.length_b   1.000
_cell.length_c   1.000
_cell.angle_alpha   90.00
_cell.angle_beta   90.00
_cell.angle_gamma   90.00
#
_symmetry.space_group_name_H-M   'P 1'
#
loop_
_entity.id
_entity.type
_entity.pdbx_description
1 polymer ?
#
loop_
_entity_poly.entity_id
_entity_poly.type
_entity_poly.pdbx_seq_one_letter_code
_entity_poly.pdbx_strand_id
1 'polypeptide(L)'
;MPANKNALIRYKTIDNCLRNKYRRWTIDNLVDACSDALYDMEGISKGVSLRTVQADLKIMRSDKLGYNAPIEVYDGKYYRYADPNYSIFDMPLSENDYEIMKEAVEMLKQLEDFDHFSEMADVVGRLQDKLSISKSNRKPIIHFDSMPNLKGLELLNPLYNYIANKQTLRIMYQSFNAKEENEYILYPYLLKEYRNRWFLFGSVKKDLVLYNNK
;
A
#
# COMPACT_ATOMS: atom_id res chain seq x y z
N MET A 1 -25.63 -14.27 0.84
CA MET A 1 -24.26 -13.68 0.80
C MET A 1 -23.68 -13.77 2.20
N PRO A 2 -22.37 -14.06 2.40
CA PRO A 2 -21.86 -14.25 3.74
C PRO A 2 -21.87 -12.89 4.46
N ALA A 3 -22.69 -12.79 5.51
CA ALA A 3 -22.87 -11.58 6.33
C ALA A 3 -21.55 -10.97 6.84
N ASN A 4 -20.47 -11.75 6.82
CA ASN A 4 -19.12 -11.36 7.21
C ASN A 4 -18.50 -10.26 6.33
N LYS A 5 -18.68 -10.29 5.00
CA LYS A 5 -18.03 -9.30 4.11
C LYS A 5 -18.53 -7.88 4.38
N ASN A 6 -19.85 -7.72 4.47
CA ASN A 6 -20.48 -6.44 4.76
C ASN A 6 -20.11 -5.93 6.17
N ALA A 7 -19.92 -6.83 7.13
CA ALA A 7 -19.47 -6.46 8.47
C ALA A 7 -18.04 -5.90 8.45
N LEU A 8 -17.11 -6.55 7.73
CA LEU A 8 -15.74 -6.07 7.58
C LEU A 8 -15.66 -4.69 6.92
N ILE A 9 -16.47 -4.44 5.89
CA ILE A 9 -16.58 -3.11 5.26
C ILE A 9 -16.98 -2.07 6.30
N ARG A 10 -18.01 -2.36 7.11
CA ARG A 10 -18.47 -1.43 8.16
C ARG A 10 -17.42 -1.22 9.24
N TYR A 11 -16.73 -2.27 9.70
CA TYR A 11 -15.68 -2.12 10.71
C TYR A 11 -14.55 -1.22 10.21
N LYS A 12 -14.10 -1.42 8.97
CA LYS A 12 -13.11 -0.55 8.31
C LYS A 12 -13.60 0.89 8.22
N THR A 13 -14.87 1.09 7.86
CA THR A 13 -15.45 2.43 7.75
C THR A 13 -15.55 3.11 9.12
N ILE A 14 -16.01 2.40 10.15
CA ILE A 14 -16.09 2.92 11.53
C ILE A 14 -14.69 3.28 12.03
N ASP A 15 -13.68 2.44 11.80
CA ASP A 15 -12.28 2.72 12.17
C ASP A 15 -11.79 4.05 11.55
N ASN A 16 -11.95 4.20 10.23
CA ASN A 16 -11.59 5.43 9.53
C ASN A 16 -12.32 6.67 10.09
N CYS A 17 -13.61 6.53 10.41
CA CYS A 17 -14.39 7.61 11.01
C CYS A 17 -13.79 7.99 12.37
N LEU A 18 -13.64 7.03 13.29
CA LEU A 18 -13.21 7.29 14.66
C LEU A 18 -11.75 7.76 14.76
N ARG A 19 -10.91 7.48 13.76
CA ARG A 19 -9.55 8.03 13.63
C ARG A 19 -9.52 9.49 13.16
N ASN A 20 -10.56 9.97 12.47
CA ASN A 20 -10.62 11.36 12.01
C ASN A 20 -11.00 12.32 13.14
N LYS A 21 -9.98 12.87 13.81
CA LYS A 21 -10.11 13.82 14.94
C LYS A 21 -10.64 15.20 14.55
N TYR A 22 -10.63 15.53 13.25
CA TYR A 22 -11.09 16.83 12.75
C TYR A 22 -12.61 16.90 12.59
N ARG A 23 -13.31 15.77 12.77
CA ARG A 23 -14.77 15.67 12.69
C ARG A 23 -15.33 15.05 13.97
N ARG A 24 -16.46 15.57 14.45
CA ARG A 24 -17.24 14.93 15.52
C ARG A 24 -18.23 13.95 14.90
N TRP A 25 -18.22 12.70 15.36
CA TRP A 25 -19.05 11.64 14.80
C TRP A 25 -20.21 11.32 15.72
N THR A 26 -21.45 11.58 15.28
CA THR A 26 -22.64 11.01 15.91
C THR A 26 -22.88 9.59 15.42
N ILE A 27 -23.75 8.85 16.10
CA ILE A 27 -24.14 7.52 15.63
C ILE A 27 -24.79 7.57 14.24
N ASP A 28 -25.59 8.60 13.95
CA ASP A 28 -26.21 8.78 12.64
C ASP A 28 -25.16 9.01 11.56
N ASN A 29 -24.10 9.78 11.84
CA ASN A 29 -23.00 9.95 10.88
C ASN A 29 -22.27 8.63 10.58
N LEU A 30 -22.14 7.75 11.58
CA LEU A 30 -21.56 6.42 11.37
C LEU A 30 -22.50 5.53 10.54
N VAL A 31 -23.82 5.68 10.70
CA VAL A 31 -24.83 4.98 9.88
C VAL A 31 -24.76 5.43 8.44
N ASP A 32 -24.70 6.74 8.20
CA ASP A 32 -24.58 7.31 6.86
C ASP A 32 -23.28 6.84 6.20
N ALA A 33 -22.14 6.99 6.88
CA ALA A 33 -20.84 6.58 6.35
C ALA A 33 -20.79 5.08 6.03
N CYS A 34 -21.36 4.23 6.89
CA CYS A 34 -21.45 2.79 6.61
C CYS A 34 -22.37 2.47 5.43
N SER A 35 -23.46 3.22 5.27
CA SER A 35 -24.42 3.04 4.17
C SER A 35 -23.78 3.43 2.84
N ASP A 36 -23.10 4.57 2.79
CA ASP A 36 -22.35 5.05 1.63
C ASP A 36 -21.26 4.04 1.23
N ALA A 37 -20.46 3.57 2.19
CA ALA A 37 -19.40 2.58 1.92
C ALA A 37 -19.94 1.25 1.37
N LEU A 38 -21.11 0.80 1.82
CA LEU A 38 -21.74 -0.42 1.31
C LEU A 38 -22.36 -0.22 -0.08
N TYR A 39 -22.87 0.99 -0.37
CA TYR A 39 -23.31 1.34 -1.70
C TYR A 39 -22.12 1.36 -2.68
N ASP A 40 -21.03 2.03 -2.32
CA ASP A 40 -19.86 2.18 -3.18
C ASP A 40 -19.14 0.85 -3.46
N MET A 41 -19.02 -0.01 -2.45
CA MET A 41 -18.27 -1.27 -2.57
C MET A 41 -19.11 -2.45 -3.09
N GLU A 42 -20.39 -2.52 -2.71
CA GLU A 42 -21.25 -3.68 -2.97
C GLU A 42 -22.56 -3.34 -3.70
N GLY A 43 -22.80 -2.07 -4.05
CA GLY A 43 -24.03 -1.62 -4.71
C GLY A 43 -25.28 -1.68 -3.82
N ILE A 44 -25.13 -1.77 -2.49
CA ILE A 44 -26.25 -1.95 -1.56
C ILE A 44 -26.94 -0.60 -1.29
N SER A 45 -28.02 -0.34 -2.01
CA SER A 45 -28.80 0.91 -1.88
C SER A 45 -29.68 1.00 -0.64
N LYS A 46 -29.97 -0.13 0.02
CA LYS A 46 -30.81 -0.16 1.24
C LYS A 46 -30.10 0.47 2.46
N GLY A 47 -28.78 0.63 2.40
CA GLY A 47 -27.96 1.11 3.51
C GLY A 47 -27.99 0.17 4.72
N VAL A 48 -27.66 0.71 5.89
CA VAL A 48 -27.66 -0.02 7.17
C VAL A 48 -28.48 0.67 8.24
N SER A 49 -29.00 -0.13 9.17
CA SER A 49 -29.80 0.40 10.27
C SER A 49 -28.92 0.90 11.42
N LEU A 50 -29.46 1.84 12.21
CA LEU A 50 -28.88 2.26 13.49
C LEU A 50 -28.51 1.08 14.39
N ARG A 51 -29.41 0.10 14.50
CA ARG A 51 -29.20 -1.10 15.31
C ARG A 51 -28.00 -1.92 14.83
N THR A 52 -27.77 -1.97 13.52
CA THR A 52 -26.62 -2.66 12.92
C THR A 52 -25.31 -2.00 13.35
N VAL A 53 -25.19 -0.69 13.18
CA VAL A 53 -23.95 0.04 13.55
C VAL A 53 -23.72 0.01 15.06
N GLN A 54 -24.77 0.09 15.88
CA GLN A 54 -24.63 -0.10 17.33
C GLN A 54 -24.13 -1.50 17.70
N ALA A 55 -24.61 -2.54 17.01
CA ALA A 55 -24.11 -3.90 17.19
C ALA A 55 -22.65 -4.03 16.76
N ASP A 56 -22.28 -3.41 15.65
CA ASP A 56 -20.89 -3.39 15.16
C ASP A 56 -19.95 -2.71 16.16
N LEU A 57 -20.32 -1.53 16.70
CA LEU A 57 -19.56 -0.85 17.75
C LEU A 57 -19.40 -1.71 19.00
N LYS A 58 -20.44 -2.46 19.38
CA LYS A 58 -20.37 -3.41 20.52
C LYS A 58 -19.42 -4.56 20.22
N ILE A 59 -19.41 -5.08 18.99
CA ILE A 59 -18.49 -6.12 18.56
C ILE A 59 -17.05 -5.59 18.54
N MET A 60 -16.81 -4.40 17.98
CA MET A 60 -15.49 -3.77 17.93
C MET A 60 -14.91 -3.51 19.32
N ARG A 61 -15.75 -3.14 20.30
CA ARG A 61 -15.35 -3.01 21.71
C ARG A 61 -15.04 -4.34 22.39
N SER A 62 -15.59 -5.45 21.89
CA SER A 62 -15.44 -6.76 22.53
C SER A 62 -14.13 -7.44 22.12
N ASP A 63 -13.77 -8.47 22.88
CA ASP A 63 -12.67 -9.39 22.65
C ASP A 63 -12.96 -10.42 21.54
N LYS A 64 -14.21 -10.56 21.10
CA LYS A 64 -14.65 -11.57 20.13
C LYS A 64 -13.88 -11.61 18.81
N LEU A 65 -13.42 -10.45 18.34
CA LEU A 65 -12.62 -10.31 17.12
C LEU A 65 -11.17 -9.88 17.42
N GLY A 66 -10.77 -9.89 18.70
CA GLY A 66 -9.46 -9.42 19.15
C GLY A 66 -9.26 -7.91 19.14
N TYR A 67 -10.18 -7.13 18.52
CA TYR A 67 -10.02 -5.68 18.37
C TYR A 67 -9.86 -4.96 19.71
N ASN A 68 -10.73 -5.24 20.69
CA ASN A 68 -10.73 -4.54 21.99
C ASN A 68 -10.68 -3.01 21.81
N ALA A 69 -11.45 -2.50 20.84
CA ALA A 69 -11.31 -1.12 20.41
C ALA A 69 -11.73 -0.15 21.52
N PRO A 70 -10.89 0.82 21.89
CA PRO A 70 -11.15 1.75 23.00
C PRO A 70 -12.13 2.85 22.56
N ILE A 71 -13.33 2.48 22.11
CA ILE A 71 -14.34 3.41 21.61
C ILE A 71 -15.08 4.03 22.80
N GLU A 72 -14.97 5.33 22.99
CA GLU A 72 -15.69 6.08 24.02
C GLU A 72 -16.77 7.00 23.43
N VAL A 73 -17.74 7.36 24.27
CA VAL A 73 -18.74 8.39 23.96
C VAL A 73 -18.46 9.62 24.80
N TYR A 74 -18.30 10.78 24.17
CA TYR A 74 -18.08 12.06 24.83
C TYR A 74 -19.16 13.08 24.44
N ASP A 75 -19.31 14.13 25.26
CA ASP A 75 -20.40 15.12 25.20
C ASP A 75 -21.80 14.47 25.03
N GLY A 76 -21.98 13.28 25.60
CA GLY A 76 -23.24 12.52 25.59
C GLY A 76 -23.66 11.90 24.25
N LYS A 77 -22.99 12.19 23.13
CA LYS A 77 -23.44 11.72 21.80
C LYS A 77 -22.37 11.48 20.74
N TYR A 78 -21.13 11.92 20.95
CA TYR A 78 -20.07 11.79 19.95
C TYR A 78 -19.17 10.60 20.25
N TYR A 79 -18.77 9.88 19.20
CA TYR A 79 -17.93 8.70 19.29
C TYR A 79 -16.50 9.04 18.85
N ARG A 80 -15.51 8.46 19.54
CA ARG A 80 -14.09 8.50 19.16
C ARG A 80 -13.33 7.31 19.75
N TYR A 81 -12.10 7.08 19.30
CA TYR A 81 -11.15 6.29 20.07
C TYR A 81 -10.58 7.10 21.24
N ALA A 82 -10.52 6.48 22.42
CA ALA A 82 -9.88 7.04 23.61
C ALA A 82 -8.36 7.11 23.44
N ASP A 83 -7.76 6.09 22.80
CA ASP A 83 -6.39 6.17 22.29
C ASP A 83 -6.40 6.79 20.88
N PRO A 84 -5.82 7.99 20.71
CA PRO A 84 -5.82 8.68 19.42
C PRO A 84 -4.95 8.02 18.34
N ASN A 85 -4.11 7.04 18.69
CA ASN A 85 -3.26 6.30 17.76
C ASN A 85 -3.79 4.89 17.46
N TYR A 86 -4.90 4.49 18.10
CA TYR A 86 -5.50 3.18 17.88
C TYR A 86 -6.11 3.05 16.47
N SER A 87 -6.04 1.85 15.94
CA SER A 87 -6.69 1.39 14.72
C SER A 87 -6.95 -0.10 14.84
N ILE A 88 -8.10 -0.58 14.36
CA ILE A 88 -8.37 -2.04 14.32
C ILE A 88 -7.40 -2.79 13.39
N PHE A 89 -6.67 -2.07 12.53
CA PHE A 89 -5.62 -2.61 11.66
C PHE A 89 -4.22 -2.57 12.27
N ASP A 90 -4.03 -1.84 13.38
CA ASP A 90 -2.73 -1.70 14.04
C ASP A 90 -2.57 -2.72 15.19
N MET A 91 -3.25 -3.87 15.08
CA MET A 91 -3.18 -4.92 16.08
C MET A 91 -1.74 -5.49 16.12
N PRO A 92 -1.09 -5.54 17.30
CA PRO A 92 0.19 -6.22 17.43
C PRO A 92 -0.02 -7.70 17.09
N LEU A 93 0.78 -8.21 16.15
CA LEU A 93 0.77 -9.62 15.76
C LEU A 93 0.87 -10.50 17.01
N SER A 94 0.00 -11.50 17.14
CA SER A 94 0.14 -12.49 18.21
C SER A 94 1.41 -13.32 17.97
N GLU A 95 2.04 -13.86 19.02
CA GLU A 95 3.24 -14.70 18.87
C GLU A 95 2.99 -15.90 17.93
N ASN A 96 1.78 -16.47 17.95
CA ASN A 96 1.39 -17.55 17.07
C ASN A 96 1.29 -17.09 15.60
N ASP A 97 0.71 -15.92 15.35
CA ASP A 97 0.62 -15.36 13.99
C ASP A 97 2.01 -14.95 13.46
N TYR A 98 2.89 -14.48 14.36
CA TYR A 98 4.29 -14.19 14.04
C TYR A 98 5.04 -15.45 13.61
N GLU A 99 4.93 -16.55 14.36
CA GLU A 99 5.62 -17.79 14.00
C GLU A 99 5.08 -18.40 12.70
N ILE A 100 3.75 -18.36 12.46
CA ILE A 100 3.17 -18.80 11.18
C ILE A 100 3.67 -17.94 10.01
N MET A 101 3.72 -16.61 10.18
CA MET A 101 4.26 -15.73 9.14
C MET A 101 5.75 -15.93 8.92
N LYS A 102 6.51 -16.16 9.97
CA LYS A 102 7.94 -16.47 9.89
C LYS A 102 8.15 -17.78 9.14
N GLU A 103 7.38 -18.82 9.44
CA GLU A 103 7.43 -20.12 8.75
C GLU A 103 7.03 -19.98 7.27
N ALA A 104 6.00 -19.17 6.96
CA ALA A 104 5.62 -18.85 5.58
C ALA A 104 6.73 -18.10 4.83
N VAL A 105 7.41 -17.14 5.48
CA VAL A 105 8.56 -16.44 4.91
C VAL A 105 9.75 -17.39 4.70
N GLU A 106 10.00 -18.30 5.64
CA GLU A 106 11.05 -19.32 5.51
C GLU A 106 10.74 -20.33 4.39
N MET A 107 9.47 -20.70 4.20
CA MET A 107 9.03 -21.49 3.05
C MET A 107 9.22 -20.74 1.73
N LEU A 108 8.89 -19.44 1.69
CA LEU A 108 9.17 -18.61 0.51
C LEU A 108 10.66 -18.51 0.22
N LYS A 109 11.51 -18.46 1.26
CA LYS A 109 12.97 -18.54 1.13
C LYS A 109 13.45 -19.88 0.60
N GLN A 110 12.80 -20.98 0.95
CA GLN A 110 13.12 -22.30 0.36
C GLN A 110 12.76 -22.41 -1.12
N LEU A 111 11.92 -21.51 -1.64
CA LEU A 111 11.65 -21.36 -3.08
C LEU A 111 12.71 -20.49 -3.78
N GLU A 112 13.66 -19.87 -3.06
CA GLU A 112 14.74 -19.00 -3.58
C GLU A 112 15.89 -19.76 -4.27
N ASP A 113 15.58 -20.79 -5.06
CA ASP A 113 16.50 -21.27 -6.11
C ASP A 113 16.20 -20.59 -7.46
N PHE A 114 15.77 -19.32 -7.41
CA PHE A 114 15.49 -18.48 -8.58
C PHE A 114 16.14 -17.09 -8.44
N ASP A 115 17.34 -16.96 -9.00
CA ASP A 115 18.13 -15.73 -9.21
C ASP A 115 17.43 -14.63 -10.05
N HIS A 116 16.11 -14.68 -10.24
CA HIS A 116 15.39 -13.85 -11.22
C HIS A 116 14.24 -13.00 -10.68
N PHE A 117 14.03 -12.93 -9.36
CA PHE A 117 12.95 -12.12 -8.79
C PHE A 117 13.40 -11.22 -7.63
N SER A 118 14.04 -10.09 -7.94
CA SER A 118 14.34 -9.02 -6.97
C SER A 118 13.08 -8.40 -6.35
N GLU A 119 11.93 -8.45 -7.04
CA GLU A 119 10.65 -7.94 -6.56
C GLU A 119 10.09 -8.74 -5.37
N MET A 120 10.40 -10.04 -5.26
CA MET A 120 9.97 -10.86 -4.13
C MET A 120 10.81 -10.60 -2.88
N ALA A 121 12.12 -10.39 -3.03
CA ALA A 121 13.01 -10.01 -1.92
C ALA A 121 12.54 -8.70 -1.25
N ASP A 122 12.07 -7.75 -2.05
CA ASP A 122 11.50 -6.48 -1.57
C ASP A 122 10.20 -6.68 -0.78
N VAL A 123 9.31 -7.58 -1.23
CA VAL A 123 8.06 -7.92 -0.52
C VAL A 123 8.35 -8.68 0.78
N VAL A 124 9.30 -9.61 0.75
CA VAL A 124 9.78 -10.35 1.92
C VAL A 124 10.42 -9.40 2.94
N GLY A 125 11.24 -8.45 2.48
CA GLY A 125 11.81 -7.40 3.32
C GLY A 125 10.72 -6.53 3.97
N ARG A 126 9.69 -6.11 3.21
CA ARG A 126 8.53 -5.36 3.73
C ARG A 126 7.74 -6.14 4.78
N LEU A 127 7.65 -7.46 4.67
CA LEU A 127 6.99 -8.32 5.66
C LEU A 127 7.85 -8.49 6.92
N GLN A 128 9.16 -8.69 6.78
CA GLN A 128 10.10 -8.78 7.91
C GLN A 128 10.16 -7.49 8.73
N ASP A 129 10.11 -6.33 8.09
CA ASP A 129 10.15 -5.04 8.78
C ASP A 129 8.89 -4.86 9.66
N LYS A 130 7.71 -5.23 9.13
CA LYS A 130 6.45 -5.21 9.87
C LYS A 130 6.45 -6.19 11.06
N LEU A 131 6.99 -7.38 10.87
CA LEU A 131 7.17 -8.40 11.91
C LEU A 131 8.13 -7.94 13.01
N SER A 132 9.17 -7.19 12.65
CA SER A 132 10.16 -6.64 13.61
C SER A 132 9.60 -5.47 14.42
N ILE A 133 8.74 -4.64 13.81
CA ILE A 133 8.07 -3.51 14.47
C ILE A 133 7.10 -3.99 15.55
N SER A 134 6.34 -5.07 15.32
CA SER A 134 5.35 -5.59 16.27
C SER A 134 5.97 -6.19 17.54
N LYS A 135 7.18 -6.75 17.46
CA LYS A 135 7.89 -7.33 18.63
C LYS A 135 8.64 -6.31 19.49
N SER A 136 9.04 -5.15 18.92
CA SER A 136 10.01 -4.26 19.59
C SER A 136 9.50 -2.85 19.94
N ASN A 137 8.27 -2.46 19.58
CA ASN A 137 7.71 -1.12 19.80
C ASN A 137 8.65 0.02 19.35
N ARG A 138 9.34 -0.18 18.21
CA ARG A 138 10.25 0.81 17.60
C ARG A 138 9.51 1.57 16.50
N LYS A 139 9.77 2.87 16.38
CA LYS A 139 9.18 3.71 15.32
C LYS A 139 9.64 3.22 13.94
N PRO A 140 8.75 3.20 12.93
CA PRO A 140 9.11 2.81 11.57
C PRO A 140 10.19 3.77 11.06
N ILE A 141 11.33 3.21 10.65
CA ILE A 141 12.47 3.98 10.13
C ILE A 141 12.23 4.35 8.65
N ILE A 142 11.28 3.70 7.97
CA ILE A 142 11.11 3.81 6.52
C ILE A 142 9.62 3.89 6.13
N HIS A 143 9.27 4.76 5.17
CA HIS A 143 7.91 5.01 4.66
C HIS A 143 7.92 5.07 3.12
N PHE A 144 7.03 4.35 2.44
CA PHE A 144 6.97 4.31 0.96
C PHE A 144 5.54 4.31 0.39
N ASP A 145 5.37 4.99 -0.74
CA ASP A 145 4.13 5.25 -1.51
C ASP A 145 4.05 4.29 -2.72
N SER A 146 2.86 3.80 -3.18
CA SER A 146 2.78 3.06 -4.47
C SER A 146 1.35 2.88 -5.04
N MET A 147 1.19 3.10 -6.37
CA MET A 147 -0.04 2.89 -7.18
C MET A 147 0.03 1.64 -8.08
N PRO A 148 -1.07 0.89 -8.31
CA PRO A 148 -1.02 -0.52 -8.75
C PRO A 148 -0.89 -0.79 -10.26
N ASN A 149 -0.97 0.22 -11.14
CA ASN A 149 -1.08 0.00 -12.60
C ASN A 149 0.03 0.71 -13.39
N LEU A 150 1.29 0.55 -12.97
CA LEU A 150 2.43 1.01 -13.74
C LEU A 150 2.81 -0.01 -14.83
N LYS A 151 2.45 0.29 -16.08
CA LYS A 151 3.01 -0.42 -17.24
C LYS A 151 4.51 -0.14 -17.34
N GLY A 152 5.32 -1.17 -17.61
CA GLY A 152 6.76 -1.05 -17.78
C GLY A 152 7.62 -1.22 -16.52
N LEU A 153 7.05 -1.64 -15.38
CA LEU A 153 7.83 -2.03 -14.20
C LEU A 153 8.81 -3.18 -14.49
N GLU A 154 8.41 -4.11 -15.36
CA GLU A 154 9.27 -5.20 -15.84
C GLU A 154 10.58 -4.72 -16.49
N LEU A 155 10.62 -3.47 -16.99
CA LEU A 155 11.82 -2.88 -17.58
C LEU A 155 12.75 -2.26 -16.53
N LEU A 156 12.31 -2.11 -15.29
CA LEU A 156 13.09 -1.45 -14.23
C LEU A 156 14.37 -2.23 -13.93
N ASN A 157 14.26 -3.55 -13.78
CA ASN A 157 15.40 -4.45 -13.53
C ASN A 157 16.41 -4.43 -14.70
N PRO A 158 15.99 -4.63 -15.98
CA PRO A 158 16.86 -4.43 -17.12
C PRO A 158 17.55 -3.07 -17.10
N LEU A 159 16.80 -1.96 -16.97
CA LEU A 159 17.35 -0.60 -16.99
C LEU A 159 18.34 -0.34 -15.85
N TYR A 160 18.08 -0.86 -14.66
CA TYR A 160 19.01 -0.83 -13.54
C TYR A 160 20.33 -1.53 -13.89
N ASN A 161 20.25 -2.73 -14.44
CA ASN A 161 21.44 -3.49 -14.84
C ASN A 161 22.27 -2.75 -15.90
N TYR A 162 21.62 -2.07 -16.85
CA TYR A 162 22.34 -1.26 -17.84
C TYR A 162 23.04 -0.05 -17.22
N ILE A 163 22.43 0.63 -16.23
CA ILE A 163 23.08 1.73 -15.48
C ILE A 163 24.27 1.21 -14.68
N ALA A 164 24.06 0.14 -13.91
CA ALA A 164 25.07 -0.44 -13.02
C ALA A 164 26.31 -0.89 -13.80
N ASN A 165 26.11 -1.49 -14.98
CA ASN A 165 27.18 -1.96 -15.84
C ASN A 165 27.72 -0.87 -16.79
N LYS A 166 27.27 0.38 -16.67
CA LYS A 166 27.64 1.52 -17.57
C LYS A 166 27.47 1.18 -19.05
N GLN A 167 26.43 0.42 -19.37
CA GLN A 167 26.13 -0.04 -20.71
C GLN A 167 25.23 0.97 -21.43
N THR A 168 25.52 1.18 -22.71
CA THR A 168 24.71 2.07 -23.55
C THR A 168 23.44 1.35 -23.99
N LEU A 169 22.32 2.05 -23.95
CA LEU A 169 21.01 1.56 -24.32
C LEU A 169 20.61 2.04 -25.70
N ARG A 170 19.91 1.19 -26.44
CA ARG A 170 19.14 1.57 -27.62
C ARG A 170 17.67 1.49 -27.25
N ILE A 171 16.98 2.61 -27.26
CA ILE A 171 15.57 2.70 -26.85
C ILE A 171 14.70 3.22 -27.98
N MET A 172 13.50 2.67 -28.09
CA MET A 172 12.40 3.25 -28.87
C MET A 172 11.56 4.08 -27.93
N TYR A 173 11.46 5.38 -28.19
CA TYR A 173 10.70 6.30 -27.35
C TYR A 173 9.64 7.04 -28.17
N GLN A 174 8.41 6.93 -27.71
CA GLN A 174 7.27 7.68 -28.23
C GLN A 174 6.76 8.62 -27.14
N SER A 175 6.89 9.92 -27.37
CA SER A 175 6.28 10.93 -26.48
C SER A 175 4.75 10.92 -26.63
N PHE A 176 4.03 11.38 -25.61
CA PHE A 176 2.56 11.43 -25.62
C PHE A 176 1.94 12.14 -26.83
N ASN A 177 2.65 13.12 -27.41
CA ASN A 177 2.17 13.91 -28.54
C ASN A 177 2.72 13.44 -29.90
N ALA A 178 3.62 12.44 -29.91
CA ALA A 178 4.27 11.99 -31.14
C ALA A 178 3.46 10.89 -31.84
N LYS A 179 3.27 11.05 -33.15
CA LYS A 179 2.59 10.05 -34.00
C LYS A 179 3.46 8.82 -34.28
N GLU A 180 4.78 8.98 -34.23
CA GLU A 180 5.77 7.93 -34.52
C GLU A 180 6.78 7.80 -33.38
N GLU A 181 7.29 6.59 -33.21
CA GLU A 181 8.36 6.26 -32.27
C GLU A 181 9.73 6.69 -32.83
N ASN A 182 10.60 7.22 -31.97
CA ASN A 182 11.95 7.61 -32.34
C ASN A 182 12.98 6.74 -31.61
N GLU A 183 14.02 6.34 -32.33
CA GLU A 183 15.13 5.57 -31.77
C GLU A 183 16.18 6.50 -31.16
N TYR A 184 16.65 6.18 -29.95
CA TYR A 184 17.72 6.90 -29.27
C TYR A 184 18.81 5.95 -28.79
N ILE A 185 20.06 6.35 -28.99
CA ILE A 185 21.21 5.79 -28.29
C ILE A 185 21.39 6.60 -27.00
N LEU A 186 21.02 6.00 -25.88
CA LEU A 186 21.01 6.63 -24.56
C LEU A 186 22.16 6.07 -23.71
N TYR A 187 22.91 6.95 -23.07
CA TYR A 187 23.81 6.63 -21.97
C TYR A 187 23.05 6.82 -20.65
N PRO A 188 22.51 5.74 -20.04
CA PRO A 188 21.67 5.86 -18.87
C PRO A 188 22.51 6.18 -17.62
N TYR A 189 21.97 7.04 -16.76
CA TYR A 189 22.65 7.49 -15.54
C TYR A 189 21.85 7.23 -14.28
N LEU A 190 20.52 7.37 -14.35
CA LEU A 190 19.68 7.34 -13.15
C LEU A 190 18.25 6.91 -13.48
N LEU A 191 17.70 6.03 -12.67
CA LEU A 191 16.26 5.79 -12.56
C LEU A 191 15.72 6.62 -11.39
N LYS A 192 14.69 7.43 -11.64
CA LYS A 192 14.05 8.26 -10.61
C LYS A 192 12.56 7.97 -10.56
N GLU A 193 12.05 7.72 -9.37
CA GLU A 193 10.62 7.63 -9.11
C GLU A 193 10.04 9.01 -8.77
N TYR A 194 8.88 9.34 -9.33
CA TYR A 194 8.11 10.52 -8.95
C TYR A 194 6.60 10.28 -9.15
N ARG A 195 5.82 10.45 -8.08
CA ARG A 195 4.35 10.21 -8.05
C ARG A 195 3.99 8.84 -8.63
N ASN A 196 4.66 7.79 -8.15
CA ASN A 196 4.45 6.42 -8.60
C ASN A 196 4.63 6.30 -10.11
N ARG A 197 5.69 6.89 -10.68
CA ARG A 197 6.12 6.76 -12.09
C ARG A 197 7.63 6.78 -12.16
N TRP A 198 8.20 5.87 -12.95
CA TRP A 198 9.64 5.76 -13.15
C TRP A 198 10.10 6.55 -14.38
N PHE A 199 11.21 7.26 -14.22
CA PHE A 199 11.85 8.06 -15.25
C PHE A 199 13.31 7.65 -15.39
N LEU A 200 13.73 7.34 -16.62
CA LEU A 200 15.12 7.08 -16.96
C LEU A 200 15.80 8.37 -17.42
N PHE A 201 16.83 8.79 -16.71
CA PHE A 201 17.68 9.92 -17.05
C PHE A 201 18.97 9.41 -17.68
N GLY A 202 19.38 10.03 -18.78
CA GLY A 202 20.60 9.71 -19.51
C GLY A 202 20.97 10.82 -20.48
N SER A 203 22.19 10.78 -21.03
CA SER A 203 22.54 11.62 -22.17
C SER A 203 22.25 10.87 -23.46
N VAL A 204 21.73 11.57 -24.46
CA VAL A 204 21.61 11.02 -25.81
C VAL A 204 22.94 11.28 -26.52
N LYS A 205 23.38 10.32 -27.34
CA LYS A 205 24.48 10.56 -28.28
C LYS A 205 24.06 11.67 -29.26
N LYS A 206 24.45 12.91 -28.96
CA LYS A 206 24.45 14.02 -29.93
C LYS A 206 25.78 13.91 -30.68
N ASP A 207 25.73 13.78 -32.00
CA ASP A 207 26.83 13.34 -32.86
C ASP A 207 28.23 13.74 -32.38
N LEU A 208 29.01 12.74 -31.96
CA LEU A 208 30.43 12.86 -31.68
C LEU A 208 31.21 12.91 -33.00
N VAL A 209 31.02 13.99 -33.77
CA VAL A 209 31.82 14.25 -34.97
C VAL A 209 33.24 14.63 -34.53
N LEU A 210 34.18 13.72 -34.73
CA LEU A 210 35.61 14.02 -34.72
C LEU A 210 36.03 14.29 -36.18
N TYR A 211 36.24 15.55 -36.52
CA TYR A 211 36.97 15.91 -37.74
C TYR A 211 38.45 15.58 -37.54
N ASN A 212 39.02 14.76 -38.42
CA ASN A 212 40.46 14.78 -38.67
C ASN A 212 40.69 14.99 -40.17
N ASN A 213 41.14 16.19 -40.53
CA ASN A 213 41.66 16.48 -41.86
C ASN A 213 43.14 16.07 -41.90
N LYS A 214 43.41 14.85 -42.36
CA LYS A 214 44.46 14.47 -43.33
C LYS A 214 44.64 12.96 -43.39
#